data_AF-A0A2K3N1J1-F1
#
_entry.id   AF-A0A2K3N1J1-F1
#
_cell.length_a   1.000
_cell.length_b   1.000
_cell.length_c   1.000
_cell.angle_alpha   90.00
_cell.angle_beta   90.00
_cell.angle_gamma   90.00
#
_symmetry.space_group_name_H-M   'P 1'
#
loop_
_entity.id
_entity.type
_entity.pdbx_description
1 polymer ?
#
loop_
_entity_poly.entity_id
_entity_poly.type
_entity_poly.pdbx_seq_one_letter_code
_entity_poly.pdbx_strand_id
1 'polypeptide(L)'
;MKQFLDQTFPLFSKIVKDIEVNFQLTTRQKAVFGCLQAAHARDFLLAIPIEGLGQHMSPVEYRTILKYCLMIPLFPADELCHVCRKACMDRFGEHAVHCRELTGFKYRHDFVRDVLFYVFKRARLFVKKEALVNFLTDPLEGRSTLRSTDVLVYGWVV
;
A
#
# COMPACT_ATOMS: atom_id res chain seq x y z
N MET A 1 4.99 -15.72 19.98
CA MET A 1 4.55 -14.75 18.97
C MET A 1 3.03 -14.68 18.81
N LYS A 2 2.31 -15.79 18.58
CA LYS A 2 0.83 -15.80 18.44
C LYS A 2 0.08 -15.16 19.63
N GLN A 3 0.46 -15.51 20.86
CA GLN A 3 -0.14 -14.96 22.09
C GLN A 3 0.01 -13.44 22.28
N PHE A 4 1.05 -12.81 21.73
CA PHE A 4 1.23 -11.34 21.81
C PHE A 4 0.38 -10.61 20.76
N LEU A 5 0.23 -11.19 19.56
CA LEU A 5 -0.66 -10.66 18.52
C LEU A 5 -2.13 -10.72 18.96
N ASP A 6 -2.53 -11.80 19.63
CA ASP A 6 -3.92 -11.97 20.11
C ASP A 6 -4.32 -10.97 21.21
N GLN A 7 -3.37 -10.41 21.96
CA GLN A 7 -3.63 -9.42 23.02
C GLN A 7 -3.63 -7.95 22.55
N THR A 8 -2.98 -7.65 21.41
CA THR A 8 -2.88 -6.27 20.88
C THR A 8 -4.10 -5.82 20.10
N PHE A 9 -4.86 -6.78 19.55
CA PHE A 9 -6.11 -6.49 18.86
C PHE A 9 -7.21 -5.96 19.80
N PRO A 10 -7.51 -6.59 20.96
CA PRO A 10 -8.47 -6.07 21.93
C PRO A 10 -8.09 -4.69 22.49
N LEU A 11 -6.80 -4.46 22.75
CA LEU A 11 -6.31 -3.20 23.33
C LEU A 11 -6.55 -2.03 22.40
N PHE A 12 -6.21 -2.16 21.12
CA PHE A 12 -6.42 -1.07 20.16
C PHE A 12 -7.90 -0.81 19.90
N SER A 13 -8.72 -1.86 19.79
CA SER A 13 -10.16 -1.71 19.66
C SER A 13 -10.77 -0.98 20.86
N LYS A 14 -10.22 -1.19 22.06
CA LYS A 14 -10.59 -0.42 23.26
C LYS A 14 -10.15 1.04 23.13
N ILE A 15 -8.90 1.30 22.75
CA ILE A 15 -8.39 2.66 22.56
C ILE A 15 -9.22 3.44 21.52
N VAL A 16 -9.56 2.83 20.38
CA VAL A 16 -10.37 3.48 19.35
C VAL A 16 -11.77 3.81 19.88
N LYS A 17 -12.41 2.87 20.60
CA LYS A 17 -13.70 3.13 21.26
C LYS A 17 -13.62 4.28 22.26
N ASP A 18 -12.59 4.28 23.11
CA ASP A 18 -12.38 5.33 24.11
C ASP A 18 -12.13 6.69 23.42
N ILE A 19 -11.37 6.72 22.33
CA ILE A 19 -11.15 7.95 21.54
C ILE A 19 -12.46 8.43 20.90
N GLU A 20 -13.26 7.54 20.32
CA GLU A 20 -14.55 7.88 19.71
C GLU A 20 -15.55 8.46 20.71
N VAL A 21 -15.51 7.99 21.96
CA VAL A 21 -16.37 8.49 23.04
C VAL A 21 -15.86 9.83 23.57
N ASN A 22 -14.54 9.99 23.74
CA ASN A 22 -13.97 11.17 24.39
C ASN A 22 -13.66 12.33 23.41
N PHE A 23 -13.54 12.05 22.11
CA PHE A 23 -13.18 13.04 21.10
C PHE A 23 -14.13 12.99 19.91
N GLN A 24 -14.51 14.17 19.40
CA GLN A 24 -15.26 14.25 18.15
C GLN A 24 -14.34 13.96 16.97
N LEU A 25 -14.39 12.72 16.49
CA LEU A 25 -13.68 12.31 15.28
C LEU A 25 -14.43 12.71 14.02
N THR A 26 -13.68 13.22 13.04
CA THR A 26 -14.17 13.44 11.68
C THR A 26 -14.51 12.12 11.00
N THR A 27 -15.39 12.15 9.98
CA THR A 27 -15.73 10.97 9.17
C THR A 27 -14.48 10.28 8.60
N ARG A 28 -13.48 11.07 8.21
CA ARG A 28 -12.20 10.59 7.69
C ARG A 28 -11.39 9.83 8.74
N GLN A 29 -11.26 10.38 9.95
CA GLN A 29 -10.54 9.71 11.04
C GLN A 29 -11.19 8.38 11.42
N LYS A 30 -12.52 8.34 11.47
CA LYS A 30 -13.28 7.09 11.72
C LYS A 30 -13.00 6.03 10.66
N ALA A 31 -12.99 6.41 9.37
CA ALA A 31 -12.68 5.49 8.28
C ALA A 31 -11.26 4.90 8.42
N VAL A 32 -10.27 5.75 8.70
CA VAL A 32 -8.87 5.30 8.86
C VAL A 32 -8.71 4.39 10.07
N PHE A 33 -9.27 4.74 11.22
CA PHE A 33 -9.22 3.88 12.41
C PHE A 33 -9.97 2.55 12.19
N GLY A 34 -11.07 2.56 11.45
CA GLY A 34 -11.73 1.35 10.98
C GLY A 34 -10.81 0.46 10.14
N CYS A 35 -10.06 1.04 9.19
CA CYS A 35 -9.06 0.29 8.42
C CYS A 35 -7.95 -0.30 9.29
N LEU A 36 -7.50 0.41 10.33
CA LEU A 36 -6.48 -0.10 11.25
C LEU A 36 -6.97 -1.25 12.15
N GLN A 37 -8.29 -1.44 12.26
CA GLN A 37 -8.86 -2.61 12.93
C GLN A 37 -8.79 -3.86 12.06
N ALA A 38 -8.47 -3.77 10.77
CA ALA A 38 -8.29 -4.96 9.94
C ALA A 38 -7.11 -5.83 10.44
N ALA A 39 -7.23 -7.14 10.24
CA ALA A 39 -6.13 -8.06 10.56
C ALA A 39 -4.86 -7.64 9.83
N HIS A 40 -3.72 -7.71 10.52
CA HIS A 40 -2.39 -7.38 10.00
C HIS A 40 -2.12 -5.91 9.63
N ALA A 41 -3.11 -5.01 9.71
CA ALA A 41 -2.95 -3.60 9.35
C ALA A 41 -1.92 -2.84 10.22
N ARG A 42 -1.55 -3.40 11.37
CA ARG A 42 -0.66 -2.80 12.38
C ARG A 42 0.59 -3.64 12.66
N ASP A 43 0.82 -4.71 11.90
CA ASP A 43 1.93 -5.64 12.16
C ASP A 43 3.29 -4.95 12.05
N PHE A 44 3.39 -3.84 11.30
CA PHE A 44 4.59 -3.02 11.22
C PHE A 44 5.01 -2.40 12.59
N LEU A 45 4.09 -2.28 13.55
CA LEU A 45 4.40 -1.82 14.92
C LEU A 45 5.08 -2.90 15.76
N LEU A 46 4.89 -4.16 15.39
CA LEU A 46 5.35 -5.34 16.15
C LEU A 46 6.47 -6.09 15.42
N ALA A 47 6.74 -5.74 14.16
CA ALA A 47 7.80 -6.32 13.36
C ALA A 47 9.17 -5.96 13.96
N ILE A 48 9.99 -6.99 14.24
CA ILE A 48 11.36 -6.82 14.68
C ILE A 48 12.21 -6.50 13.43
N PRO A 49 12.92 -5.36 13.38
CA PRO A 49 13.77 -5.03 12.25
C PRO A 49 14.97 -6.01 12.17
N ILE A 50 15.26 -6.50 10.96
CA ILE A 50 16.41 -7.38 10.68
C ILE A 50 17.34 -6.68 9.69
N GLU A 51 18.30 -5.93 10.23
CA GLU A 51 19.26 -5.13 9.46
C GLU A 51 20.04 -5.97 8.42
N GLY A 52 20.51 -7.15 8.81
CA GLY A 52 21.30 -8.03 7.93
C GLY A 52 20.55 -8.55 6.70
N LEU A 53 19.22 -8.48 6.68
CA LEU A 53 18.38 -8.86 5.54
C LEU A 53 17.74 -7.66 4.85
N GLY A 54 18.06 -6.43 5.28
CA GLY A 54 17.38 -5.21 4.85
C GLY A 54 15.90 -5.15 5.22
N GLN A 55 15.40 -6.07 6.07
CA GLN A 55 14.01 -6.13 6.51
C GLN A 55 13.80 -5.18 7.69
N HIS A 56 13.95 -3.90 7.41
CA HIS A 56 13.86 -2.82 8.38
C HIS A 56 13.14 -1.64 7.72
N MET A 57 12.60 -0.77 8.56
CA MET A 57 12.00 0.49 8.15
C MET A 57 12.87 1.61 8.70
N SER A 58 13.23 2.58 7.87
CA SER A 58 14.00 3.72 8.36
C SER A 58 13.19 4.51 9.41
N PRO A 59 13.85 5.23 10.33
CA PRO A 59 13.15 6.08 11.30
C PRO A 59 12.20 7.10 10.67
N VAL A 60 12.53 7.59 9.46
CA VAL A 60 11.71 8.54 8.71
C VAL A 60 10.45 7.85 8.20
N GLU A 61 10.56 6.68 7.58
CA GLU A 61 9.43 5.89 7.10
C GLU A 61 8.50 5.49 8.24
N TYR A 62 9.06 5.03 9.37
CA TYR A 62 8.28 4.65 10.55
C TYR A 62 7.47 5.81 11.09
N ARG A 63 8.09 6.98 11.29
CA ARG A 63 7.40 8.19 11.74
C ARG A 63 6.32 8.63 10.74
N THR A 64 6.57 8.47 9.45
CA THR A 64 5.64 8.89 8.40
C THR A 64 4.41 8.00 8.39
N ILE A 65 4.59 6.68 8.41
CA ILE A 65 3.47 5.71 8.44
C ILE A 65 2.68 5.87 9.74
N LEU A 66 3.36 6.02 10.89
CA LEU A 66 2.68 6.23 12.17
C LEU A 66 1.81 7.49 12.16
N LYS A 67 2.35 8.62 11.68
CA LYS A 67 1.58 9.86 11.53
C LYS A 67 0.40 9.70 10.58
N TYR A 68 0.59 9.05 9.44
CA TYR A 68 -0.49 8.76 8.50
C TYR A 68 -1.61 7.93 9.15
N CYS A 69 -1.26 6.83 9.83
CA CYS A 69 -2.22 5.98 10.53
C CYS A 69 -2.99 6.72 11.63
N LEU A 70 -2.35 7.69 12.29
CA LEU A 70 -2.97 8.51 13.33
C LEU A 70 -3.68 9.77 12.78
N MET A 71 -3.72 9.95 11.45
CA MET A 71 -4.23 11.18 10.82
C MET A 71 -3.57 12.45 11.36
N ILE A 72 -2.27 12.38 11.65
CA ILE A 72 -1.45 13.54 11.99
C ILE A 72 -1.00 14.19 10.66
N PRO A 73 -1.18 15.51 10.50
CA PRO A 73 -0.73 16.22 9.30
C PRO A 73 0.75 15.96 8.99
N LEU A 74 1.05 15.51 7.77
CA LEU A 74 2.37 15.28 7.22
C LEU A 74 2.90 16.47 6.44
N PHE A 75 2.01 17.21 5.78
CA PHE A 75 2.34 18.31 4.89
C PHE A 75 1.64 19.59 5.36
N PRO A 76 2.19 20.79 5.06
CA PRO A 76 1.46 22.03 5.22
C PRO A 76 0.23 22.06 4.31
N ALA A 77 -0.72 22.93 4.63
CA ALA A 77 -1.92 23.10 3.80
C ALA A 77 -1.54 23.78 2.47
N ASP A 78 -2.23 23.40 1.40
CA ASP A 78 -2.27 24.12 0.13
C ASP A 78 -0.97 24.18 -0.70
N GLU A 79 0.01 23.30 -0.43
CA GLU A 79 1.19 23.14 -1.28
C GLU A 79 0.91 22.27 -2.51
N LEU A 80 1.50 22.59 -3.67
CA LEU A 80 1.47 21.71 -4.84
C LEU A 80 2.37 20.50 -4.62
N CYS A 81 1.97 19.34 -5.14
CA CYS A 81 2.81 18.15 -5.10
C CYS A 81 4.15 18.39 -5.79
N HIS A 82 5.25 18.18 -5.08
CA HIS A 82 6.60 18.40 -5.62
C HIS A 82 6.96 17.45 -6.77
N VAL A 83 6.25 16.32 -6.87
CA VAL A 83 6.47 15.29 -7.90
C VAL A 83 5.69 15.61 -9.16
N CYS A 84 4.35 15.67 -9.08
CA CYS A 84 3.53 15.86 -10.26
C CYS A 84 3.33 17.34 -10.63
N ARG A 85 3.45 18.27 -9.66
CA ARG A 85 3.14 19.70 -9.76
C ARG A 85 1.73 20.02 -10.31
N LYS A 86 0.83 19.05 -10.30
CA LYS A 86 -0.53 19.11 -10.88
C LYS A 86 -1.63 19.15 -9.84
N ALA A 87 -1.42 18.50 -8.70
CA ALA A 87 -2.41 18.38 -7.64
C ALA A 87 -1.92 19.06 -6.37
N CYS A 88 -2.86 19.59 -5.60
CA CYS A 88 -2.63 20.02 -4.23
C CYS A 88 -2.28 18.80 -3.36
N MET A 89 -1.25 18.93 -2.54
CA MET A 89 -0.92 17.98 -1.48
C MET A 89 -1.94 18.14 -0.37
N ASP A 90 -2.70 17.09 -0.10
CA ASP A 90 -3.50 17.08 1.11
C ASP A 90 -2.55 17.03 2.33
N ARG A 91 -2.93 17.75 3.38
CA ARG A 91 -2.13 17.85 4.60
C ARG A 91 -1.79 16.51 5.24
N PHE A 92 -2.53 15.45 4.93
CA PHE A 92 -2.37 14.11 5.52
C PHE A 92 -1.65 13.13 4.60
N GLY A 93 -1.32 13.50 3.35
CA GLY A 93 -0.49 12.72 2.44
C GLY A 93 -1.21 11.66 1.60
N GLU A 94 -2.53 11.66 1.47
CA GLU A 94 -3.26 10.81 0.52
C GLU A 94 -2.72 10.95 -0.90
N HIS A 95 -2.44 12.18 -1.36
CA HIS A 95 -1.87 12.41 -2.67
C HIS A 95 -0.48 11.79 -2.78
N ALA A 96 0.39 11.89 -1.77
CA ALA A 96 1.70 11.25 -1.80
C ALA A 96 1.60 9.72 -1.99
N VAL A 97 0.58 9.10 -1.42
CA VAL A 97 0.32 7.65 -1.52
C VAL A 97 -0.34 7.26 -2.86
N HIS A 98 -0.85 8.20 -3.65
CA HIS A 98 -1.53 7.90 -4.92
C HIS A 98 -1.02 8.73 -6.10
N CYS A 99 0.10 9.43 -5.92
CA CYS A 99 0.65 10.30 -6.93
C CYS A 99 1.08 9.47 -8.13
N ARG A 100 0.37 9.63 -9.26
CA ARG A 100 0.61 8.85 -10.47
C ARG A 100 2.02 9.05 -11.05
N GLU A 101 2.59 10.23 -10.85
CA GLU A 101 3.94 10.57 -11.31
C GLU A 101 5.03 10.11 -10.34
N LEU A 102 4.66 9.64 -9.14
CA LEU A 102 5.61 9.06 -8.20
C LEU A 102 6.02 7.67 -8.70
N THR A 103 7.25 7.60 -9.18
CA THR A 103 7.88 6.38 -9.71
C THR A 103 7.94 5.24 -8.69
N GLY A 104 7.89 5.55 -7.38
CA GLY A 104 7.96 4.58 -6.29
C GLY A 104 6.76 3.62 -6.16
N PHE A 105 5.56 4.00 -6.60
CA PHE A 105 4.40 3.08 -6.60
C PHE A 105 4.54 1.97 -7.62
N LYS A 106 5.02 2.34 -8.82
CA LYS A 106 5.43 1.36 -9.83
C LYS A 106 6.55 0.49 -9.29
N TYR A 107 7.55 1.06 -8.62
CA TYR A 107 8.67 0.26 -8.10
C TYR A 107 8.26 -0.93 -7.22
N ARG A 108 7.35 -0.77 -6.24
CA ARG A 108 6.95 -1.91 -5.38
C ARG A 108 6.20 -2.99 -6.16
N HIS A 109 5.31 -2.59 -7.06
CA HIS A 109 4.57 -3.49 -7.93
C HIS A 109 5.50 -4.18 -8.95
N ASP A 110 6.36 -3.40 -9.59
CA ASP A 110 7.42 -3.84 -10.51
C ASP A 110 8.35 -4.83 -9.83
N PHE A 111 8.76 -4.55 -8.58
CA PHE A 111 9.62 -5.43 -7.80
C PHE A 111 8.93 -6.78 -7.52
N VAL A 112 7.68 -6.77 -7.05
CA VAL A 112 6.90 -8.01 -6.82
C VAL A 112 6.77 -8.81 -8.12
N ARG A 113 6.39 -8.15 -9.22
CA ARG A 113 6.31 -8.76 -10.55
C ARG A 113 7.65 -9.37 -10.97
N ASP A 114 8.75 -8.67 -10.74
CA ASP A 114 10.09 -9.10 -11.15
C ASP A 114 10.57 -10.29 -10.32
N VAL A 115 10.28 -10.31 -9.01
CA VAL A 115 10.51 -11.47 -8.14
C VAL A 115 9.70 -12.68 -8.61
N LEU A 116 8.42 -12.52 -8.91
CA LEU A 116 7.58 -13.61 -9.42
C LEU A 116 8.10 -14.15 -10.75
N PHE A 117 8.44 -13.25 -11.68
CA PHE A 117 9.03 -13.61 -12.97
C PHE A 117 10.33 -14.39 -12.78
N TYR A 118 11.20 -13.95 -11.87
CA TYR A 118 12.45 -14.64 -11.55
C TYR A 118 12.22 -16.04 -10.98
N VAL A 119 11.28 -16.19 -10.03
CA VAL A 119 10.90 -17.50 -9.46
C VAL A 119 10.41 -18.45 -10.55
N PHE A 120 9.54 -17.99 -11.44
CA PHE A 120 9.06 -18.83 -12.55
C PHE A 120 10.17 -19.21 -13.54
N LYS A 121 11.09 -18.29 -13.85
CA LYS A 121 12.27 -18.60 -14.66
C LYS A 121 13.16 -19.65 -14.00
N ARG A 122 13.38 -19.57 -12.69
CA ARG A 122 14.12 -20.60 -11.94
C ARG A 122 13.41 -21.95 -11.94
N ALA A 123 12.08 -21.94 -11.90
CA ALA A 123 11.26 -23.14 -12.05
C ALA A 123 11.20 -23.68 -13.50
N ARG A 124 11.93 -23.07 -14.45
CA ARG A 124 11.96 -23.41 -15.88
C ARG A 124 10.59 -23.31 -16.56
N LEU A 125 9.72 -22.45 -16.05
CA LEU A 125 8.44 -22.16 -16.67
C LEU A 125 8.61 -21.12 -17.78
N PHE A 126 7.83 -21.29 -18.85
CA PHE A 126 7.77 -20.31 -19.92
C PHE A 126 6.93 -19.13 -19.43
N VAL A 127 7.60 -17.99 -19.23
CA VAL A 127 6.96 -16.76 -18.74
C VAL A 127 7.39 -15.54 -19.54
N LYS A 128 6.48 -14.56 -19.66
CA LYS A 128 6.69 -13.26 -20.30
C LYS A 128 6.21 -12.13 -19.37
N LYS A 129 7.05 -11.12 -19.17
CA LYS A 129 6.77 -9.92 -18.37
C LYS A 129 5.99 -8.90 -19.22
N GLU A 130 5.04 -8.18 -18.62
CA GLU A 130 4.26 -7.10 -19.27
C GLU A 130 3.65 -7.52 -20.62
N ALA A 131 3.19 -8.77 -20.71
CA ALA A 131 2.66 -9.29 -21.97
C ALA A 131 1.33 -8.60 -22.29
N LEU A 132 1.20 -8.07 -23.51
CA LEU A 132 -0.08 -7.59 -24.01
C LEU A 132 -1.02 -8.80 -24.17
N VAL A 133 -2.15 -8.74 -23.48
CA VAL A 133 -3.17 -9.79 -23.50
C VAL A 133 -4.51 -9.15 -23.84
N ASN A 134 -5.26 -9.80 -24.74
CA ASN A 134 -6.55 -9.29 -25.22
C ASN A 134 -7.68 -9.58 -24.20
N PHE A 135 -7.46 -9.35 -22.90
CA PHE A 135 -8.56 -9.48 -21.94
C PHE A 135 -9.54 -8.32 -22.15
N LEU A 136 -10.83 -8.69 -22.21
CA LEU A 136 -11.98 -7.88 -22.57
C LEU A 136 -11.89 -6.44 -22.02
N THR A 137 -11.86 -5.47 -22.92
CA THR A 137 -12.24 -4.09 -22.59
C THR A 137 -13.76 -4.00 -22.78
N ASP A 138 -14.45 -3.26 -21.91
CA ASP A 138 -15.87 -2.93 -22.12
C ASP A 138 -16.00 -2.28 -23.50
N PRO A 139 -16.81 -2.83 -24.43
CA PRO A 139 -17.01 -2.26 -25.76
C PRO A 139 -17.42 -0.78 -25.73
N LEU A 140 -18.02 -0.30 -24.64
CA LEU A 140 -18.50 1.07 -24.48
C LEU A 140 -17.38 2.10 -24.21
N GLU A 141 -16.20 1.70 -23.75
CA GLU A 141 -15.13 2.66 -23.39
C GLU A 141 -14.27 3.11 -24.58
N GLY A 142 -14.40 2.50 -25.76
CA GLY A 142 -13.71 2.95 -26.99
C GLY A 142 -12.17 2.99 -26.92
N ARG A 143 -11.55 2.55 -25.82
CA ARG A 143 -10.09 2.50 -25.65
C ARG A 143 -9.57 1.13 -26.09
N SER A 144 -9.12 1.05 -27.34
CA SER A 144 -8.41 -0.09 -27.91
C SER A 144 -6.95 -0.21 -27.43
N THR A 145 -6.67 0.05 -26.14
CA THR A 145 -5.34 -0.18 -25.57
C THR A 145 -5.37 -1.49 -24.81
N LEU A 146 -4.75 -2.53 -25.38
CA LEU A 146 -4.50 -3.81 -24.74
C LEU A 146 -3.98 -3.61 -23.32
N ARG A 147 -4.68 -4.15 -22.31
CA ARG A 147 -4.15 -4.17 -20.94
C ARG A 147 -3.01 -5.19 -20.91
N SER A 148 -1.80 -4.73 -20.58
CA SER A 148 -0.70 -5.62 -20.28
C SER A 148 -0.99 -6.40 -18.99
N THR A 149 -0.75 -7.71 -18.99
CA THR A 149 -0.64 -8.48 -17.74
C THR A 149 0.76 -8.32 -17.16
N ASP A 150 0.88 -8.31 -15.84
CA ASP A 150 2.16 -8.16 -15.14
C ASP A 150 3.12 -9.31 -15.48
N VAL A 151 2.62 -10.54 -15.42
CA VAL A 151 3.33 -11.76 -15.85
C VAL A 151 2.35 -12.70 -16.56
N LEU A 152 2.72 -13.15 -17.76
CA LEU A 152 2.04 -14.22 -18.48
C LEU A 152 2.83 -15.52 -18.28
N VAL A 153 2.16 -16.56 -17.80
CA VAL A 153 2.72 -17.91 -17.68
C VAL A 153 2.09 -18.80 -18.75
N TYR A 154 2.90 -19.30 -19.68
CA TYR A 154 2.40 -20.15 -20.78
C TYR A 154 2.05 -21.54 -20.24
N GLY A 155 0.90 -22.07 -20.69
CA GLY A 155 0.43 -23.40 -20.30
C GLY A 155 -0.11 -23.48 -18.86
N TRP A 156 -0.33 -22.34 -18.20
CA TRP A 156 -1.00 -22.30 -16.91
C TRP A 156 -2.49 -22.60 -17.09
N VAL A 157 -2.88 -23.82 -16.73
CA VAL A 157 -4.30 -24.21 -16.65
C VAL A 157 -4.82 -23.74 -15.29
N VAL A 158 -5.86 -22.90 -15.30
CA VAL A 158 -6.59 -22.47 -14.10
C VAL A 158 -7.64 -23.52 -13.75
#